data_AF-A0AAD8GP66-F1
#
_entry.id   AF-A0AAD8GP66-F1
#
_cell.length_a   1.000
_cell.length_b   1.000
_cell.length_c   1.000
_cell.angle_alpha   90.00
_cell.angle_beta   90.00
_cell.angle_gamma   90.00
#
_symmetry.space_group_name_H-M   'P 1'
#
loop_
_entity.id
_entity.type
_entity.pdbx_description
1 polymer ?
#
loop_
_entity_poly.entity_id
_entity_poly.type
_entity_poly.pdbx_seq_one_letter_code
_entity_poly.pdbx_strand_id
1 'polypeptide(L)'
;MLPGWNLIRGIETGSSTEIYGEFRCEKTQLGHTLCVTCQLPLEQGGGEGKAMYIDAEGTFRPQRLLLIADRFGLNGADVLDNVAYARAYKILIINRGFCSKQLQ
;
A
#
# COMPACT_ATOMS: atom_id res chain seq x y z
N MET A 1 -20.45 -19.73 -1.72
CA MET A 1 -20.35 -18.46 -2.46
C MET A 1 -21.63 -17.69 -2.19
N LEU A 2 -21.63 -16.76 -1.22
CA LEU A 2 -22.74 -15.84 -0.99
C LEU A 2 -22.21 -14.41 -1.20
N PRO A 3 -22.87 -13.58 -2.01
CA PRO A 3 -22.47 -12.20 -2.25
C PRO A 3 -22.94 -11.33 -1.09
N GLY A 4 -22.06 -10.51 -0.50
CA GLY A 4 -22.47 -9.46 0.44
C GLY A 4 -21.60 -9.22 1.66
N TRP A 5 -20.50 -9.96 1.86
CA TRP A 5 -19.57 -9.73 2.98
C TRP A 5 -18.11 -9.92 2.53
N ASN A 6 -17.61 -9.01 1.69
CA ASN A 6 -16.31 -9.19 1.01
C ASN A 6 -15.09 -8.90 1.91
N LEU A 7 -15.24 -8.26 3.08
CA LEU A 7 -14.13 -7.96 3.99
C LEU A 7 -13.83 -9.04 5.04
N ILE A 8 -14.65 -10.09 5.15
CA ILE A 8 -14.41 -11.19 6.12
C ILE A 8 -13.12 -11.98 5.80
N ARG A 9 -12.53 -11.79 4.59
CA ARG A 9 -11.29 -12.45 4.15
C ARG A 9 -10.18 -11.50 3.67
N GLY A 10 -10.32 -10.18 3.79
CA GLY A 10 -9.31 -9.20 3.37
C GLY A 10 -9.79 -8.18 2.33
N ILE A 11 -8.84 -7.52 1.66
CA ILE A 11 -9.10 -6.60 0.53
C ILE A 11 -9.18 -7.42 -0.77
N GLU A 12 -10.26 -7.26 -1.53
CA GLU A 12 -10.52 -8.02 -2.75
C GLU A 12 -9.74 -7.46 -3.95
N THR A 13 -9.11 -8.35 -4.72
CA THR A 13 -8.45 -8.00 -5.98
C THR A 13 -9.46 -7.84 -7.11
N GLY A 14 -9.23 -6.89 -8.02
CA GLY A 14 -10.12 -6.64 -9.16
C GLY A 14 -11.33 -5.75 -8.85
N SER A 15 -11.45 -5.28 -7.60
CA SER A 15 -12.41 -4.27 -7.17
C SER A 15 -11.70 -3.11 -6.49
N SER A 16 -12.37 -1.96 -6.38
CA SER A 16 -11.88 -0.82 -5.61
C SER A 16 -12.49 -0.84 -4.20
N THR A 17 -11.64 -0.78 -3.18
CA THR A 17 -12.08 -0.63 -1.78
C THR A 17 -11.76 0.78 -1.30
N GLU A 18 -12.78 1.50 -0.81
CA GLU A 18 -12.64 2.83 -0.24
C GLU A 18 -12.66 2.78 1.28
N ILE A 19 -11.69 3.46 1.91
CA ILE A 19 -11.61 3.63 3.36
C ILE A 19 -11.71 5.11 3.67
N TYR A 20 -12.82 5.53 4.27
CA TYR A 20 -13.10 6.92 4.64
C TYR A 20 -13.20 7.08 6.17
N GLY A 21 -12.86 8.28 6.67
CA GLY A 21 -12.94 8.63 8.09
C GLY A 21 -12.19 9.92 8.38
N GLU A 22 -12.33 10.45 9.59
CA GLU A 22 -11.66 11.70 10.01
C GLU A 22 -10.14 11.59 10.03
N PHE A 23 -9.47 12.74 10.10
CA PHE A 23 -8.03 12.77 10.32
C PHE A 23 -7.69 12.03 11.64
N ARG A 24 -6.57 11.29 11.65
CA ARG A 24 -6.13 10.40 12.75
C ARG A 24 -6.96 9.13 12.99
N CYS A 25 -7.90 8.76 12.12
CA CYS A 25 -8.52 7.42 12.14
C CYS A 25 -7.63 6.32 11.48
N GLU A 26 -6.30 6.43 11.58
CA GLU A 26 -5.33 5.39 11.16
C GLU A 26 -5.35 4.92 9.69
N LYS A 27 -6.12 5.56 8.80
CA LYS A 27 -6.18 5.21 7.36
C LYS A 27 -4.81 5.06 6.70
N THR A 28 -3.91 6.00 6.97
CA THR A 28 -2.52 5.96 6.49
C THR A 28 -1.79 4.71 6.99
N GLN A 29 -1.98 4.31 8.24
CA GLN A 29 -1.33 3.13 8.83
C GLN A 29 -1.83 1.83 8.19
N LEU A 30 -3.12 1.76 7.87
CA LEU A 30 -3.68 0.68 7.07
C LEU A 30 -3.05 0.61 5.67
N GLY A 31 -2.88 1.75 5.00
CA GLY A 31 -2.19 1.82 3.70
C GLY A 31 -0.74 1.32 3.74
N HIS A 32 0.02 1.68 4.78
CA HIS A 32 1.38 1.16 4.98
C HIS A 32 1.39 -0.35 5.21
N THR A 33 0.42 -0.87 5.98
CA THR A 33 0.28 -2.30 6.25
C THR A 33 -0.01 -3.08 4.97
N LEU A 34 -0.96 -2.60 4.16
CA LEU A 34 -1.33 -3.24 2.90
C LEU A 34 -0.17 -3.32 1.92
N CYS A 35 0.71 -2.31 1.86
CA CYS A 35 1.89 -2.33 0.99
C CYS A 35 2.92 -3.40 1.36
N VAL A 36 2.94 -3.84 2.62
CA VAL A 36 3.82 -4.93 3.07
C VAL A 36 3.11 -6.27 2.93
N THR A 37 1.85 -6.37 3.39
CA THR A 37 1.13 -7.65 3.40
C THR A 37 0.78 -8.15 2.00
N CYS A 38 0.63 -7.27 1.00
CA CYS A 38 0.43 -7.72 -0.39
C CYS A 38 1.62 -8.49 -0.96
N GLN A 39 2.82 -8.33 -0.38
CA GLN A 39 4.04 -9.00 -0.81
C GLN A 39 4.18 -10.40 -0.21
N LEU A 40 3.37 -10.75 0.80
CA LEU A 40 3.42 -12.07 1.43
C LEU A 40 2.95 -13.17 0.46
N PRO A 41 3.37 -14.42 0.69
CA PRO A 41 2.84 -15.59 -0.01
C PRO A 41 1.33 -15.69 0.10
N LEU A 42 0.68 -16.29 -0.91
CA LEU A 42 -0.78 -16.53 -0.91
C LEU A 42 -1.22 -17.35 0.31
N GLU A 43 -0.39 -18.31 0.74
CA GLU A 43 -0.64 -19.17 1.92
C GLU A 43 -0.68 -18.37 3.24
N GLN A 44 -0.04 -17.20 3.28
CA GLN A 44 -0.05 -16.29 4.43
C GLN A 44 -1.08 -15.15 4.28
N GLY A 45 -1.96 -15.24 3.27
CA GLY A 45 -2.98 -14.23 2.99
C GLY A 45 -2.46 -12.99 2.26
N GLY A 46 -1.26 -13.05 1.68
CA GLY A 46 -0.74 -12.01 0.80
C GLY A 46 -1.18 -12.18 -0.65
N GLY A 47 -0.56 -11.41 -1.55
CA GLY A 47 -0.84 -11.43 -2.98
C GLY A 47 0.40 -11.68 -3.86
N GLU A 48 1.54 -12.01 -3.26
CA GLU A 48 2.84 -12.20 -3.95
C GLU A 48 3.19 -11.05 -4.92
N GLY A 49 2.73 -9.84 -4.59
CA GLY A 49 2.69 -8.70 -5.50
C GLY A 49 3.48 -7.50 -5.01
N LYS A 50 3.77 -6.57 -5.92
CA LYS A 50 4.34 -5.25 -5.63
C LYS A 50 3.25 -4.24 -5.30
N ALA A 51 3.58 -3.18 -4.57
CA ALA A 51 2.66 -2.12 -4.23
C ALA A 51 3.00 -0.80 -4.91
N MET A 52 1.98 -0.01 -5.23
CA MET A 52 2.14 1.37 -5.66
C MET A 52 1.43 2.30 -4.67
N TYR A 53 2.18 3.19 -4.03
CA TYR A 53 1.66 4.14 -3.06
C TYR A 53 1.62 5.55 -3.66
N ILE A 54 0.41 6.06 -3.91
CA ILE A 54 0.19 7.44 -4.32
C ILE A 54 -0.17 8.27 -3.10
N ASP A 55 0.65 9.27 -2.77
CA ASP A 55 0.48 10.09 -1.57
C ASP A 55 0.19 11.54 -1.93
N ALA A 56 -1.03 12.00 -1.67
CA ALA A 56 -1.43 13.39 -1.93
C ALA A 56 -0.97 14.36 -0.84
N GLU A 57 -0.84 13.89 0.40
CA GLU A 57 -0.66 14.76 1.58
C GLU A 57 0.77 14.73 2.13
N GLY A 58 1.63 13.82 1.67
CA GLY A 58 2.99 13.66 2.18
C GLY A 58 3.04 12.90 3.49
N THR A 59 2.11 11.96 3.70
CA THR A 59 2.00 11.17 4.93
C THR A 59 2.80 9.87 4.88
N PHE A 60 3.30 9.47 3.71
CA PHE A 60 4.09 8.26 3.55
C PHE A 60 5.42 8.35 4.32
N ARG A 61 5.76 7.28 5.05
CA ARG A 61 7.00 7.15 5.82
C ARG A 61 7.58 5.76 5.59
N PRO A 62 8.66 5.58 4.80
CA PRO A 62 9.22 4.27 4.49
C PRO A 62 9.70 3.51 5.74
N GLN A 63 10.10 4.22 6.79
CA GLN A 63 10.47 3.61 8.07
C GLN A 63 9.31 2.82 8.70
N ARG A 64 8.06 3.18 8.41
CA ARG A 64 6.89 2.40 8.86
C ARG A 64 6.80 1.05 8.17
N LEU A 65 7.17 0.96 6.88
CA LEU A 65 7.21 -0.32 6.17
C LEU A 65 8.25 -1.25 6.78
N LEU A 66 9.42 -0.73 7.17
CA LEU A 66 10.47 -1.53 7.82
C LEU A 66 9.98 -2.18 9.13
N LEU A 67 9.25 -1.42 9.96
CA LEU A 67 8.68 -1.94 11.21
C LEU A 67 7.60 -3.02 10.97
N ILE A 68 6.82 -2.87 9.90
CA ILE A 68 5.78 -3.84 9.54
C ILE A 68 6.42 -5.08 8.93
N ALA A 69 7.45 -4.91 8.08
CA ALA A 69 8.22 -6.00 7.48
C ALA A 69 8.84 -6.90 8.55
N ASP A 70 9.45 -6.30 9.58
CA ASP A 70 10.02 -7.01 10.73
C ASP A 70 8.98 -7.90 11.43
N ARG A 71 7.75 -7.39 11.63
CA ARG A 71 6.65 -8.15 12.22
C ARG A 71 6.27 -9.40 11.43
N PHE A 72 6.45 -9.38 10.10
CA PHE A 72 6.16 -10.51 9.22
C PHE A 72 7.42 -11.31 8.84
N GLY A 73 8.59 -11.00 9.40
CA GLY A 73 9.85 -11.67 9.09
C GLY A 73 10.36 -11.44 7.66
N LEU A 74 9.95 -10.34 7.03
CA LEU A 74 10.38 -9.96 5.68
C LEU A 74 11.67 -9.12 5.72
N ASN A 75 12.49 -9.24 4.68
CA ASN A 75 13.63 -8.36 4.50
C ASN A 75 13.15 -6.94 4.17
N GLY A 76 13.51 -5.97 5.01
CA GLY A 76 13.07 -4.59 4.85
C GLY A 76 13.53 -3.91 3.55
N ALA A 77 14.73 -4.24 3.04
CA ALA A 77 15.23 -3.67 1.79
C ALA A 77 14.41 -4.16 0.59
N ASP A 78 14.15 -5.46 0.53
CA ASP A 78 13.32 -6.06 -0.52
C ASP A 78 11.90 -5.50 -0.49
N VAL A 79 11.34 -5.29 0.71
CA VAL A 79 10.02 -4.67 0.88
C VAL A 79 9.98 -3.26 0.32
N LEU A 80 11.02 -2.46 0.56
CA LEU A 80 11.10 -1.09 0.04
C LEU A 80 11.25 -1.07 -1.48
N ASP A 81 12.06 -1.96 -2.06
CA ASP A 81 12.26 -2.07 -3.50
C ASP A 81 10.99 -2.52 -4.25
N ASN A 82 10.10 -3.23 -3.56
CA ASN A 82 8.80 -3.66 -4.08
C ASN A 82 7.69 -2.60 -3.94
N VAL A 83 7.98 -1.42 -3.39
CA VAL A 83 7.01 -0.34 -3.21
C VAL A 83 7.37 0.85 -4.09
N ALA A 84 6.60 1.04 -5.16
CA ALA A 84 6.70 2.23 -5.99
C ALA A 84 5.96 3.40 -5.31
N TYR A 85 6.69 4.45 -4.95
CA TYR A 85 6.13 5.66 -4.34
C TYR A 85 6.00 6.80 -5.35
N ALA A 86 4.86 7.48 -5.36
CA ALA A 86 4.67 8.73 -6.10
C ALA A 86 3.94 9.76 -5.23
N ARG A 87 4.44 11.00 -5.24
CA ARG A 87 3.78 12.11 -4.54
C ARG A 87 2.87 12.88 -5.48
N ALA A 88 1.61 13.01 -5.07
CA ALA A 88 0.59 13.69 -5.86
C ALA A 88 0.42 15.16 -5.46
N TYR A 89 1.11 16.08 -6.16
CA TYR A 89 0.98 17.53 -5.92
C TYR A 89 -0.16 18.20 -6.70
N LYS A 90 -0.59 17.59 -7.81
CA LYS A 90 -1.61 18.11 -8.74
C LYS A 90 -2.40 16.94 -9.34
N ILE A 91 -3.64 17.19 -9.77
CA ILE A 91 -4.52 16.16 -10.36
C ILE A 91 -3.94 15.48 -11.62
N LEU A 92 -2.93 16.09 -12.25
CA LEU A 92 -2.41 15.67 -13.57
C LEU A 92 -1.44 14.47 -13.56
N ILE A 93 -1.34 13.72 -12.47
CA ILE A 93 -0.26 12.73 -12.28
C ILE A 93 -0.55 11.39 -12.97
N ILE A 94 -1.78 11.17 -13.42
CA ILE A 94 -2.19 9.88 -14.02
C ILE A 94 -1.87 9.81 -15.53
N ASN A 95 -1.70 10.96 -16.22
CA ASN A 95 -1.52 11.01 -17.69
C ASN A 95 -0.07 11.22 -18.17
N ARG A 96 0.90 11.37 -17.26
CA ARG A 96 2.32 11.38 -17.64
C ARG A 96 3.00 10.23 -16.94
N GLY A 97 3.36 9.21 -17.72
CA GLY A 97 3.96 7.96 -17.24
C GLY A 97 4.98 8.21 -16.13
N PHE A 98 4.89 7.37 -15.11
CA PHE A 98 5.73 7.33 -13.91
C PHE A 98 7.17 7.79 -14.22
N CYS A 99 7.44 9.06 -13.94
CA CYS A 99 8.78 9.62 -14.09
C CYS A 99 9.57 9.18 -12.86
N SER A 100 10.32 8.10 -13.02
CA SER A 100 11.50 7.81 -12.20
C SER A 100 12.28 9.11 -11.99
N LYS A 101 12.49 9.50 -10.73
CA LYS A 101 13.11 10.74 -10.20
C LYS A 101 12.14 11.81 -9.70
N GLN A 102 11.63 11.60 -8.48
CA GLN A 102 11.42 12.68 -7.52
C GLN A 102 11.95 12.26 -6.14
N LEU A 103 13.28 12.12 -6.07
CA LEU A 103 14.08 12.37 -4.88
C LEU A 103 14.92 13.63 -5.19
N GLN A 104 14.29 14.79 -4.99
CA GLN A 104 14.92 16.07 -4.63
C GLN A 104 13.97 16.79 -3.69
#